data_AF-A0AA92IZG4-F1
#
_entry.id   AF-A0AA92IZG4-F1
#
_cell.length_a   1.000
_cell.length_b   1.000
_cell.length_c   1.000
_cell.angle_alpha   90.00
_cell.angle_beta   90.00
_cell.angle_gamma   90.00
#
_symmetry.space_group_name_H-M   'P 1'
#
loop_
_entity.id
_entity.type
_entity.pdbx_description
1 polymer ?
#
loop_
_entity_poly.entity_id
_entity_poly.type
_entity_poly.pdbx_seq_one_letter_code
_entity_poly.pdbx_strand_id
1 'polypeptide(L)'
;MVATDYYLGYARSNYPYHPFMHADTTANTVMDSLRAARNTAHLRGITLSDKVMLTGFSQGGHASLATQRRIEADHTGEFNVVATAHLVGPYEVSKALINGVSQPIGGVQALVPFQIISWQKIYGDVYAQASDVFNAPYDSTIETLMPIVNYPLDLGKLPRGTPEEAKNAMFKPAYLRDLVENPANGTIVAAKKQDVLGWDPKAPMMLCSGKNDPVVKFFHAQDAFDDFRSRGMKNIALVDVDKNIAQTFGHVRDTDMPTYLREYHGTYDFQFCTQVAKHFFDAYQ
;
A
#
# COMPACT_ATOMS: atom_id res chain seq x y z
N MET A 1 -2.97 -18.25 -14.81
CA MET A 1 -3.22 -18.59 -13.39
C MET A 1 -3.02 -17.32 -12.58
N VAL A 2 -3.89 -17.03 -11.60
CA VAL A 2 -3.69 -15.90 -10.67
C VAL A 2 -3.26 -16.47 -9.33
N ALA A 3 -2.13 -16.02 -8.81
CA ALA A 3 -1.65 -16.36 -7.47
C ALA A 3 -1.84 -15.13 -6.59
N THR A 4 -2.63 -15.27 -5.54
CA THR A 4 -2.85 -14.22 -4.53
C THR A 4 -2.13 -14.63 -3.26
N ASP A 5 -1.42 -13.73 -2.62
CA ASP A 5 -1.00 -13.94 -1.24
C ASP A 5 -2.11 -13.51 -0.29
N TYR A 6 -2.37 -14.35 0.71
CA TYR A 6 -3.00 -13.88 1.92
C TYR A 6 -1.84 -13.47 2.80
N TYR A 7 -1.65 -12.16 2.96
CA TYR A 7 -0.55 -11.64 3.76
C TYR A 7 -0.43 -12.40 5.09
N LEU A 8 0.79 -12.53 5.61
CA LEU A 8 1.02 -13.07 6.95
C LEU A 8 0.03 -12.45 7.94
N GLY A 9 -0.49 -13.25 8.86
CA GLY A 9 -1.49 -12.83 9.85
C GLY A 9 -2.95 -12.97 9.43
N TYR A 10 -3.24 -13.29 8.16
CA TYR A 10 -4.60 -13.44 7.66
C TYR A 10 -4.93 -14.85 7.14
N ALA A 11 -6.24 -15.11 7.03
CA ALA A 11 -6.81 -16.35 6.52
C ALA A 11 -6.25 -17.60 7.20
N ARG A 12 -5.42 -18.39 6.49
CA ARG A 12 -4.84 -19.65 6.99
C ARG A 12 -3.38 -19.50 7.44
N SER A 13 -2.85 -18.29 7.47
CA SER A 13 -1.53 -18.02 8.05
C SER A 13 -1.56 -18.32 9.55
N ASN A 14 -0.54 -19.05 10.04
CA ASN A 14 -0.30 -19.24 11.47
C ASN A 14 0.55 -18.11 12.10
N TYR A 15 0.99 -17.14 11.29
CA TYR A 15 1.73 -15.97 11.77
C TYR A 15 0.85 -15.11 12.69
N PRO A 16 1.35 -14.64 13.85
CA PRO A 16 0.52 -14.09 14.92
C PRO A 16 0.00 -12.67 14.69
N TYR A 17 0.40 -11.99 13.62
CA TYR A 17 -0.06 -10.65 13.26
C TYR A 17 0.13 -10.35 11.78
N HIS A 18 -0.48 -9.28 11.25
CA HIS A 18 -0.21 -8.84 9.89
C HIS A 18 0.90 -7.78 9.84
N PRO A 19 2.05 -8.03 9.17
CA PRO A 19 3.10 -7.03 8.98
C PRO A 19 2.67 -6.01 7.91
N PHE A 20 1.72 -5.14 8.27
CA PHE A 20 1.13 -4.18 7.35
C PHE A 20 2.18 -3.22 6.81
N MET A 21 2.14 -3.00 5.49
CA MET A 21 3.08 -2.12 4.78
C MET A 21 4.57 -2.46 5.00
N HIS A 22 4.91 -3.74 5.21
CA HIS A 22 6.30 -4.17 5.33
C HIS A 22 6.79 -4.84 4.03
N ALA A 23 7.64 -4.12 3.29
CA ALA A 23 8.01 -4.45 1.92
C ALA A 23 8.63 -5.87 1.78
N ASP A 24 9.55 -6.23 2.68
CA ASP A 24 10.28 -7.48 2.58
C ASP A 24 9.41 -8.71 2.87
N THR A 25 8.57 -8.64 3.90
CA THR A 25 7.66 -9.77 4.22
C THR A 25 6.66 -9.97 3.10
N THR A 26 6.12 -8.89 2.55
CA THR A 26 5.14 -8.96 1.49
C THR A 26 5.75 -9.46 0.17
N ALA A 27 6.95 -9.02 -0.18
CA ALA A 27 7.64 -9.55 -1.36
C ALA A 27 7.87 -11.07 -1.24
N ASN A 28 8.27 -11.55 -0.06
CA ASN A 28 8.46 -12.97 0.18
C ASN A 28 7.15 -13.75 0.08
N THR A 29 6.04 -13.27 0.67
CA THR A 29 4.74 -13.97 0.59
C THR A 29 4.22 -14.07 -0.85
N VAL A 30 4.38 -13.02 -1.65
CA VAL A 30 3.98 -13.06 -3.07
C VAL A 30 4.84 -14.05 -3.86
N MET A 31 6.16 -14.05 -3.68
CA MET A 31 7.05 -15.02 -4.34
C MET A 31 6.73 -16.47 -3.94
N ASP A 32 6.46 -16.73 -2.66
CA ASP A 32 6.08 -18.07 -2.19
C ASP A 32 4.70 -18.50 -2.73
N SER A 33 3.76 -17.57 -2.87
CA SER A 33 2.48 -17.83 -3.53
C SER A 33 2.68 -18.21 -5.01
N LEU A 34 3.59 -17.54 -5.73
CA LEU A 34 3.94 -17.90 -7.11
C LEU A 34 4.58 -19.31 -7.19
N ARG A 35 5.46 -19.66 -6.25
CA ARG A 35 6.05 -21.01 -6.16
C ARG A 35 4.99 -22.08 -5.92
N ALA A 36 4.09 -21.85 -4.97
CA ALA A 36 2.99 -22.77 -4.65
C ALA A 36 2.02 -22.93 -5.83
N ALA A 37 1.72 -21.84 -6.54
CA ALA A 37 0.90 -21.84 -7.74
C ALA A 37 1.52 -22.67 -8.85
N ARG A 38 2.83 -22.50 -9.13
CA ARG A 38 3.57 -23.31 -10.12
C ARG A 38 3.59 -24.79 -9.76
N ASN A 39 3.83 -25.13 -8.49
CA ASN A 39 3.77 -26.52 -8.03
C ASN A 39 2.37 -27.12 -8.24
N THR A 40 1.32 -26.37 -7.89
CA THR A 40 -0.07 -26.80 -8.10
C THR A 40 -0.38 -27.00 -9.59
N ALA A 41 0.07 -26.09 -10.46
CA ALA A 41 -0.12 -26.22 -11.91
C ALA A 41 0.56 -27.51 -12.43
N HIS A 42 1.79 -27.77 -12.00
CA HIS A 42 2.50 -29.00 -12.35
C HIS A 42 1.75 -30.26 -11.89
N LEU A 43 1.31 -30.32 -10.63
CA LEU A 43 0.55 -31.44 -10.07
C LEU A 43 -0.81 -31.66 -10.77
N ARG A 44 -1.35 -30.62 -11.41
CA ARG A 44 -2.61 -30.67 -12.16
C ARG A 44 -2.43 -30.81 -13.67
N GLY A 45 -1.19 -30.94 -14.16
CA GLY A 45 -0.90 -31.04 -15.60
C GLY A 45 -1.26 -29.77 -16.37
N ILE A 46 -1.30 -28.60 -15.71
CA ILE A 46 -1.55 -27.30 -16.33
C ILE A 46 -0.22 -26.74 -16.83
N THR A 47 -0.11 -26.54 -18.15
CA THR A 47 1.04 -25.86 -18.75
C THR A 47 0.95 -24.36 -18.54
N LEU A 48 2.02 -23.76 -18.02
CA LEU A 48 2.16 -22.31 -17.85
C LEU A 48 3.07 -21.75 -18.97
N SER A 49 2.90 -20.48 -19.34
CA SER A 49 3.74 -19.80 -20.33
C SER A 49 5.09 -19.31 -19.77
N ASP A 50 5.38 -19.61 -18.50
CA ASP A 50 6.49 -19.11 -17.68
C ASP A 50 6.57 -17.58 -17.48
N LYS A 51 5.79 -16.80 -18.24
CA LYS A 51 5.63 -15.35 -18.05
C LYS A 51 4.94 -15.04 -16.73
N VAL A 52 5.51 -14.10 -15.98
CA VAL A 52 4.97 -13.57 -14.73
C VAL A 52 4.56 -12.12 -14.93
N MET A 53 3.36 -11.77 -14.47
CA MET A 53 2.88 -10.40 -14.40
C MET A 53 2.51 -10.08 -12.95
N LEU A 54 2.82 -8.87 -12.49
CA LEU A 54 2.57 -8.46 -11.10
C LEU A 54 1.62 -7.27 -11.07
N THR A 55 0.58 -7.36 -10.24
CA THR A 55 -0.32 -6.24 -9.97
C THR A 55 -0.83 -6.28 -8.54
N GLY A 56 -1.31 -5.15 -8.06
CA GLY A 56 -2.02 -5.03 -6.80
C GLY A 56 -2.53 -3.61 -6.61
N PHE A 57 -3.49 -3.46 -5.71
CA PHE A 57 -4.20 -2.21 -5.45
C PHE A 57 -4.02 -1.74 -4.00
N SER A 58 -3.87 -0.43 -3.77
CA SER A 58 -3.70 0.15 -2.44
C SER A 58 -2.43 -0.40 -1.75
N GLN A 59 -2.55 -1.02 -0.57
CA GLN A 59 -1.45 -1.80 0.01
C GLN A 59 -0.87 -2.82 -0.99
N GLY A 60 -1.73 -3.44 -1.81
CA GLY A 60 -1.31 -4.35 -2.88
C GLY A 60 -0.49 -3.66 -3.98
N GLY A 61 -0.68 -2.36 -4.19
CA GLY A 61 0.14 -1.56 -5.11
C GLY A 61 1.57 -1.44 -4.58
N HIS A 62 1.73 -1.14 -3.30
CA HIS A 62 3.03 -1.16 -2.62
C HIS A 62 3.65 -2.57 -2.63
N ALA A 63 2.87 -3.59 -2.26
CA ALA A 63 3.25 -4.99 -2.26
C ALA A 63 3.81 -5.47 -3.61
N SER A 64 3.09 -5.17 -4.69
CA SER A 64 3.47 -5.60 -6.03
C SER A 64 4.74 -4.90 -6.52
N LEU A 65 4.94 -3.63 -6.19
CA LEU A 65 6.18 -2.91 -6.53
C LEU A 65 7.37 -3.39 -5.70
N ALA A 66 7.16 -3.64 -4.40
CA ALA A 66 8.16 -4.27 -3.53
C ALA A 66 8.57 -5.66 -4.04
N THR A 67 7.59 -6.45 -4.50
CA THR A 67 7.82 -7.78 -5.09
C THR A 67 8.63 -7.67 -6.37
N GLN A 68 8.28 -6.75 -7.28
CA GLN A 68 9.05 -6.54 -8.50
C GLN A 68 10.51 -6.19 -8.17
N ARG A 69 10.72 -5.23 -7.26
CA ARG A 69 12.05 -4.84 -6.79
C ARG A 69 12.85 -6.05 -6.29
N ARG A 70 12.23 -6.91 -5.48
CA ARG A 70 12.88 -8.09 -4.90
C ARG A 70 13.21 -9.15 -5.94
N ILE A 71 12.30 -9.40 -6.89
CA ILE A 71 12.52 -10.37 -7.96
C ILE A 71 13.65 -9.92 -8.88
N GLU A 72 13.64 -8.65 -9.28
CA GLU A 72 14.61 -8.13 -10.24
C GLU A 72 16.01 -7.90 -9.66
N ALA A 73 16.11 -7.76 -8.34
CA ALA A 73 17.37 -7.74 -7.60
C ALA A 73 17.98 -9.14 -7.51
N ASP A 74 17.21 -10.13 -7.03
CA ASP A 74 17.79 -11.37 -6.49
C ASP A 74 17.24 -12.67 -7.11
N HIS A 75 16.16 -12.63 -7.89
CA HIS A 75 15.44 -13.83 -8.36
C HIS A 75 15.12 -13.82 -9.86
N THR A 76 15.91 -13.11 -10.68
CA THR A 76 15.67 -13.01 -12.14
C THR A 76 15.77 -14.35 -12.87
N GLY A 77 16.49 -15.33 -12.30
CA GLY A 77 16.56 -16.69 -12.84
C GLY A 77 15.33 -17.56 -12.52
N GLU A 78 14.51 -17.16 -11.55
CA GLU A 78 13.34 -17.92 -11.11
C GLU A 78 12.03 -17.39 -11.71
N PHE A 79 11.87 -16.07 -11.81
CA PHE A 79 10.62 -15.44 -12.27
C PHE A 79 10.89 -14.58 -13.51
N ASN A 80 10.32 -14.98 -14.65
CA ASN A 80 10.34 -14.20 -15.87
C ASN A 80 9.25 -13.11 -15.84
N VAL A 81 9.53 -11.99 -15.16
CA VAL A 81 8.60 -10.86 -15.06
C VAL A 81 8.57 -10.11 -16.39
N VAL A 82 7.43 -10.16 -17.09
CA VAL A 82 7.28 -9.57 -18.43
C VAL A 82 6.55 -8.24 -18.43
N ALA A 83 5.76 -7.95 -17.39
CA ALA A 83 5.02 -6.70 -17.24
C ALA A 83 4.53 -6.54 -15.80
N THR A 84 4.50 -5.30 -15.28
CA THR A 84 3.95 -4.98 -13.96
C THR A 84 3.00 -3.79 -14.02
N ALA A 85 1.92 -3.84 -13.22
CA ALA A 85 0.97 -2.75 -13.12
C ALA A 85 0.62 -2.50 -11.65
N HIS A 86 1.14 -1.41 -11.06
CA HIS A 86 0.96 -1.09 -9.65
C HIS A 86 -0.13 -0.03 -9.50
N LEU A 87 -1.17 -0.36 -8.76
CA LEU A 87 -2.39 0.44 -8.72
C LEU A 87 -2.50 1.14 -7.37
N VAL A 88 -2.53 2.47 -7.40
CA VAL A 88 -2.93 3.31 -6.27
C VAL A 88 -2.16 2.98 -4.99
N GLY A 89 -0.86 2.70 -5.13
CA GLY A 89 -0.02 2.23 -4.02
C GLY A 89 0.73 3.36 -3.31
N PRO A 90 0.86 3.32 -1.97
CA PRO A 90 1.70 4.27 -1.24
C PRO A 90 3.18 3.88 -1.37
N TYR A 91 3.85 4.34 -2.44
CA TYR A 91 5.22 3.94 -2.78
C TYR A 91 6.29 4.65 -1.92
N GLU A 92 6.00 5.88 -1.51
CA GLU A 92 6.85 6.74 -0.66
C GLU A 92 6.18 6.94 0.70
N VAL A 93 6.19 5.88 1.52
CA VAL A 93 5.48 5.78 2.80
C VAL A 93 5.98 6.82 3.81
N SER A 94 7.30 7.06 3.85
CA SER A 94 7.89 8.02 4.79
C SER A 94 7.36 9.45 4.56
N LYS A 95 7.32 9.90 3.30
CA LYS A 95 6.75 11.20 2.91
C LYS A 95 5.25 11.27 3.20
N ALA A 96 4.50 10.20 3.00
CA ALA A 96 3.07 10.17 3.33
C ALA A 96 2.78 10.40 4.80
N LEU A 97 3.58 9.82 5.69
CA LEU A 97 3.43 10.04 7.13
C LEU A 97 3.68 11.49 7.52
N ILE A 98 4.73 12.10 6.98
CA ILE A 98 5.05 13.52 7.21
C ILE A 98 3.94 14.41 6.65
N ASN A 99 3.56 14.22 5.39
CA ASN A 99 2.51 15.01 4.73
C ASN A 99 1.16 14.85 5.46
N GLY A 100 0.84 13.63 5.91
CA GLY A 100 -0.40 13.28 6.60
C GLY A 100 -0.63 14.02 7.91
N VAL A 101 0.42 14.61 8.51
CA VAL A 101 0.27 15.50 9.67
C VAL A 101 -0.47 16.79 9.31
N SER A 102 -0.18 17.36 8.15
CA SER A 102 -0.80 18.60 7.66
C SER A 102 -2.00 18.36 6.74
N GLN A 103 -2.02 17.22 6.05
CA GLN A 103 -3.03 16.83 5.08
C GLN A 103 -3.48 15.38 5.33
N PRO A 104 -4.25 15.12 6.40
CA PRO A 104 -4.64 13.76 6.74
C PRO A 104 -5.50 13.11 5.67
N ILE A 105 -5.29 11.80 5.52
CA ILE A 105 -5.99 10.96 4.54
C ILE A 105 -7.32 10.43 5.09
N GLY A 106 -8.22 10.04 4.19
CA GLY A 106 -9.38 9.22 4.57
C GLY A 106 -8.92 7.92 5.24
N GLY A 107 -9.47 7.60 6.41
CA GLY A 107 -9.10 6.39 7.16
C GLY A 107 -7.78 6.48 7.94
N VAL A 108 -7.22 7.68 8.13
CA VAL A 108 -5.98 7.92 8.90
C VAL A 108 -5.97 7.23 10.27
N GLN A 109 -7.10 7.22 10.97
CA GLN A 109 -7.28 6.61 12.28
C GLN A 109 -7.22 5.08 12.28
N ALA A 110 -7.26 4.45 11.11
CA ALA A 110 -7.12 3.01 10.96
C ALA A 110 -5.76 2.67 10.33
N LEU A 111 -5.44 3.29 9.20
CA LEU A 111 -4.28 2.93 8.38
C LEU A 111 -2.95 3.26 9.06
N VAL A 112 -2.82 4.45 9.66
CA VAL A 112 -1.55 4.88 10.28
C VAL A 112 -1.27 4.12 11.58
N PRO A 113 -2.24 3.91 12.49
CA PRO A 113 -1.99 3.05 13.65
C PRO A 113 -1.64 1.62 13.23
N PHE A 114 -2.26 1.07 12.18
CA PHE A 114 -1.92 -0.27 11.69
C PHE A 114 -0.44 -0.34 11.27
N GLN A 115 0.06 0.64 10.53
CA GLN A 115 1.47 0.75 10.17
C GLN A 115 2.37 0.80 11.42
N ILE A 116 2.11 1.75 12.33
CA ILE A 116 2.93 1.96 13.53
C ILE A 116 2.99 0.71 14.39
N ILE A 117 1.84 0.08 14.68
CA ILE A 117 1.79 -1.13 15.52
C ILE A 117 2.44 -2.33 14.81
N SER A 118 2.25 -2.47 13.49
CA SER A 118 2.92 -3.53 12.71
C SER A 118 4.43 -3.38 12.79
N TRP A 119 4.94 -2.17 12.57
CA TRP A 119 6.37 -1.90 12.62
C TRP A 119 6.93 -2.02 14.02
N GLN A 120 6.17 -1.68 15.08
CA GLN A 120 6.58 -1.96 16.45
C GLN A 120 6.73 -3.47 16.69
N LYS A 121 5.82 -4.30 16.19
CA LYS A 121 5.94 -5.77 16.30
C LYS A 121 7.13 -6.35 15.52
N ILE A 122 7.56 -5.68 14.45
CA ILE A 122 8.67 -6.11 13.59
C ILE A 122 10.02 -5.63 14.14
N TYR A 123 10.13 -4.35 14.47
CA TYR A 123 11.41 -3.70 14.80
C TYR A 123 11.64 -3.51 16.30
N GLY A 124 10.56 -3.40 17.10
CA GLY A 124 10.64 -3.29 18.56
C GLY A 124 11.01 -1.90 19.09
N ASP A 125 11.39 -0.96 18.23
CA ASP A 125 11.94 0.35 18.59
C ASP A 125 11.20 1.53 17.94
N VAL A 126 9.95 1.32 17.50
CA VAL A 126 9.13 2.36 16.85
C VAL A 126 8.62 3.38 17.86
N TYR A 127 8.22 2.92 19.05
CA TYR A 127 7.85 3.76 20.19
C TYR A 127 8.17 3.04 21.50
N ALA A 128 8.29 3.80 22.61
CA ALA A 128 8.56 3.21 23.93
C ALA A 128 7.29 2.63 24.58
N GLN A 129 6.18 3.38 24.54
CA GLN A 129 4.85 2.94 24.97
C GLN A 129 3.76 3.55 24.09
N ALA A 130 2.62 2.86 23.94
CA ALA A 130 1.51 3.31 23.09
C ALA A 130 0.97 4.69 23.50
N SER A 131 1.02 5.03 24.80
CA SER A 131 0.62 6.32 25.34
C SER A 131 1.57 7.47 24.98
N ASP A 132 2.73 7.24 24.36
CA ASP A 132 3.55 8.31 23.79
C ASP A 132 3.01 8.74 22.41
N VAL A 133 2.27 7.85 21.74
CA VAL A 133 1.81 7.99 20.35
C VAL A 133 0.34 8.38 20.30
N PHE A 134 -0.50 7.62 21.00
CA PHE A 134 -1.95 7.67 20.88
C PHE A 134 -2.58 8.40 22.07
N ASN A 135 -3.72 9.05 21.85
CA ASN A 135 -4.51 9.64 22.93
C ASN A 135 -5.36 8.57 23.63
N ALA A 136 -5.74 8.82 24.88
CA ALA A 136 -6.76 8.03 25.54
C ALA A 136 -8.12 8.15 24.82
N PRO A 137 -8.91 7.06 24.70
CA PRO A 137 -8.68 5.72 25.24
C PRO A 137 -7.89 4.77 24.32
N TYR A 138 -7.39 5.27 23.17
CA TYR A 138 -6.79 4.45 22.13
C TYR A 138 -5.42 3.89 22.52
N ASP A 139 -4.63 4.64 23.29
CA ASP A 139 -3.37 4.17 23.87
C ASP A 139 -3.45 2.83 24.60
N SER A 140 -4.56 2.57 25.30
CA SER A 140 -4.80 1.34 26.05
C SER A 140 -5.39 0.19 25.23
N THR A 141 -5.94 0.47 24.04
CA THR A 141 -6.74 -0.50 23.27
C THR A 141 -6.14 -0.85 21.91
N ILE A 142 -5.34 0.05 21.32
CA ILE A 142 -4.90 -0.06 19.92
C ILE A 142 -3.98 -1.27 19.67
N GLU A 143 -3.11 -1.62 20.61
CA GLU A 143 -2.20 -2.78 20.49
C GLU A 143 -2.92 -4.14 20.58
N THR A 144 -4.16 -4.15 21.08
CA THR A 144 -5.03 -5.33 21.06
C THR A 144 -5.90 -5.35 19.81
N LEU A 145 -6.26 -4.16 19.30
CA LEU A 145 -7.06 -3.99 18.10
C LEU A 145 -6.28 -4.24 16.81
N MET A 146 -4.97 -4.02 16.85
CA MET A 146 -4.04 -4.09 15.71
C MET A 146 -2.76 -4.81 16.14
N PRO A 147 -2.05 -5.50 15.24
CA PRO A 147 -2.21 -5.50 13.78
C PRO A 147 -3.04 -6.69 13.25
N ILE A 148 -4.05 -7.15 13.99
CA ILE A 148 -5.09 -8.03 13.44
C ILE A 148 -6.45 -7.39 13.66
N VAL A 149 -7.06 -6.91 12.58
CA VAL A 149 -8.48 -6.54 12.59
C VAL A 149 -9.29 -7.80 12.35
N ASN A 150 -9.80 -8.39 13.44
CA ASN A 150 -10.53 -9.66 13.38
C ASN A 150 -11.92 -9.51 12.76
N TYR A 151 -12.58 -8.37 13.02
CA TYR A 151 -13.93 -8.09 12.51
C TYR A 151 -14.02 -6.67 11.96
N PRO A 152 -14.76 -6.41 10.86
CA PRO A 152 -14.98 -5.05 10.37
C PRO A 152 -15.54 -4.10 11.43
N LEU A 153 -16.33 -4.62 12.38
CA LEU A 153 -16.89 -3.86 13.51
C LEU A 153 -15.82 -3.32 14.48
N ASP A 154 -14.63 -3.93 14.53
CA ASP A 154 -13.52 -3.45 15.36
C ASP A 154 -13.05 -2.06 14.95
N LEU A 155 -13.16 -1.71 13.66
CA LEU A 155 -12.88 -0.35 13.17
C LEU A 155 -13.89 0.68 13.69
N GLY A 156 -15.07 0.24 14.13
CA GLY A 156 -16.08 1.09 14.75
C GLY A 156 -15.67 1.63 16.14
N LYS A 157 -14.62 1.07 16.75
CA LYS A 157 -14.03 1.53 18.03
C LYS A 157 -13.09 2.72 17.84
N LEU A 158 -12.69 3.04 16.62
CA LEU A 158 -11.78 4.14 16.29
C LEU A 158 -12.55 5.48 16.21
N PRO A 159 -11.85 6.63 16.31
CA PRO A 159 -12.47 7.93 16.11
C PRO A 159 -13.26 8.02 14.81
N ARG A 160 -14.34 8.79 14.86
CA ARG A 160 -15.13 9.17 13.68
C ARG A 160 -14.90 10.65 13.37
N GLY A 161 -15.44 11.10 12.25
CA GLY A 161 -15.36 12.48 11.80
C GLY A 161 -14.56 12.61 10.51
N THR A 162 -14.21 13.85 10.19
CA THR A 162 -13.30 14.20 9.11
C THR A 162 -11.90 13.63 9.36
N PRO A 163 -11.05 13.51 8.32
CA PRO A 163 -9.66 13.11 8.48
C PRO A 163 -8.90 13.91 9.56
N GLU A 164 -9.15 15.22 9.65
CA GLU A 164 -8.51 16.10 10.64
C GLU A 164 -8.98 15.79 12.08
N GLU A 165 -10.29 15.67 12.28
CA GLU A 165 -10.86 15.30 13.59
C GLU A 165 -10.37 13.92 14.03
N ALA A 166 -10.35 12.95 13.12
CA ALA A 166 -9.93 11.58 13.41
C ALA A 166 -8.43 11.50 13.74
N LYS A 167 -7.57 12.23 13.01
CA LYS A 167 -6.13 12.35 13.31
C LYS A 167 -5.92 12.97 14.69
N ASN A 168 -6.57 14.10 14.99
CA ASN A 168 -6.40 14.83 16.24
C ASN A 168 -6.96 14.06 17.45
N ALA A 169 -8.03 13.28 17.26
CA ALA A 169 -8.53 12.37 18.28
C ALA A 169 -7.59 11.18 18.50
N MET A 170 -6.96 10.64 17.44
CA MET A 170 -6.11 9.47 17.53
C MET A 170 -4.72 9.75 18.12
N PHE A 171 -4.04 10.81 17.66
CA PHE A 171 -2.61 11.01 17.90
C PHE A 171 -2.30 12.18 18.84
N LYS A 172 -1.23 12.03 19.62
CA LYS A 172 -0.72 13.12 20.45
C LYS A 172 -0.13 14.23 19.58
N PRO A 173 -0.46 15.52 19.84
CA PRO A 173 0.13 16.63 19.09
C PRO A 173 1.67 16.68 19.16
N ALA A 174 2.25 16.28 20.30
CA ALA A 174 3.70 16.18 20.44
C ALA A 174 4.32 15.11 19.54
N TYR A 175 3.65 13.96 19.43
CA TYR A 175 4.07 12.89 18.53
C TYR A 175 3.98 13.30 17.06
N LEU A 176 2.90 13.97 16.67
CA LEU A 176 2.74 14.48 15.30
C LEU A 176 3.82 15.51 14.93
N ARG A 177 4.24 16.36 15.87
CA ARG A 177 5.39 17.27 15.64
C ARG A 177 6.70 16.50 15.49
N ASP A 178 6.97 15.55 16.38
CA ASP A 178 8.18 14.72 16.32
C ASP A 178 8.26 13.93 15.00
N LEU A 179 7.13 13.41 14.51
CA LEU A 179 7.04 12.72 13.21
C LEU A 179 7.52 13.61 12.03
N VAL A 180 7.29 14.92 12.09
CA VAL A 180 7.67 15.87 11.03
C VAL A 180 9.09 16.41 11.23
N GLU A 181 9.46 16.73 12.47
CA GLU A 181 10.68 17.48 12.79
C GLU A 181 11.88 16.57 13.07
N ASN A 182 11.66 15.33 13.52
CA ASN A 182 12.71 14.44 13.98
C ASN A 182 12.95 13.27 12.99
N PRO A 183 14.04 13.32 12.18
CA PRO A 183 14.35 12.24 11.26
C PRO A 183 14.74 10.91 11.95
N ALA A 184 15.01 10.95 13.26
CA ALA A 184 15.29 9.77 14.09
C ALA A 184 14.05 9.23 14.82
N ASN A 185 12.86 9.80 14.59
CA ASN A 185 11.61 9.21 15.05
C ASN A 185 11.49 7.76 14.55
N GLY A 186 11.21 6.81 15.45
CA GLY A 186 11.20 5.37 15.14
C GLY A 186 10.24 4.99 14.01
N THR A 187 9.08 5.64 13.93
CA THR A 187 8.12 5.44 12.84
C THR A 187 8.67 5.93 11.51
N ILE A 188 9.34 7.09 11.46
CA ILE A 188 9.95 7.58 10.22
C ILE A 188 11.12 6.70 9.79
N VAL A 189 11.94 6.24 10.72
CA VAL A 189 13.02 5.28 10.44
C VAL A 189 12.46 3.97 9.88
N ALA A 190 11.39 3.44 10.47
CA ALA A 190 10.71 2.26 9.98
C ALA A 190 10.08 2.49 8.59
N ALA A 191 9.43 3.63 8.37
CA ALA A 191 8.76 3.98 7.12
C ALA A 191 9.74 4.12 5.95
N LYS A 192 10.92 4.71 6.16
CA LYS A 192 11.96 4.82 5.14
C LYS A 192 12.43 3.45 4.61
N LYS A 193 12.42 2.42 5.46
CA LYS A 193 12.72 1.04 5.02
C LYS A 193 11.61 0.48 4.11
N GLN A 194 10.41 1.05 4.14
CA GLN A 194 9.27 0.62 3.34
C GLN A 194 9.12 1.42 2.04
N ASP A 195 9.91 2.48 1.84
CA ASP A 195 9.89 3.19 0.55
C ASP A 195 10.37 2.25 -0.56
N VAL A 196 9.63 2.21 -1.67
CA VAL A 196 9.86 1.30 -2.82
C VAL A 196 10.31 2.03 -4.07
N LEU A 197 10.93 3.20 -3.87
CA LEU A 197 11.63 4.00 -4.88
C LEU A 197 13.14 3.74 -4.79
N GLY A 198 13.92 4.39 -5.64
CA GLY A 198 15.38 4.43 -5.50
C GLY A 198 16.15 3.33 -6.22
N TRP A 199 15.50 2.62 -7.15
CA TRP A 199 16.06 1.46 -7.84
C TRP A 199 15.67 1.47 -9.33
N ASP A 200 16.31 0.60 -10.12
CA ASP A 200 16.20 0.60 -11.59
C ASP A 200 15.31 -0.56 -12.09
N PRO A 201 14.00 -0.34 -12.30
CA PRO A 201 13.10 -1.38 -12.82
C PRO A 201 13.43 -1.80 -14.25
N LYS A 202 13.46 -3.12 -14.47
CA LYS A 202 13.79 -3.79 -15.72
C LYS A 202 12.55 -4.15 -16.53
N ALA A 203 11.52 -4.73 -15.89
CA ALA A 203 10.28 -5.08 -16.57
C ALA A 203 9.47 -3.83 -16.94
N PRO A 204 8.75 -3.83 -18.08
CA PRO A 204 7.77 -2.80 -18.40
C PRO A 204 6.77 -2.58 -17.25
N MET A 205 6.58 -1.33 -16.85
CA MET A 205 5.83 -0.95 -15.67
C MET A 205 4.72 0.07 -15.99
N MET A 206 3.55 -0.13 -15.42
CA MET A 206 2.44 0.83 -15.41
C MET A 206 2.09 1.22 -13.97
N LEU A 207 2.14 2.51 -13.67
CA LEU A 207 1.58 3.10 -12.46
C LEU A 207 0.20 3.68 -12.80
N CYS A 208 -0.80 3.48 -11.94
CA CYS A 208 -2.12 4.08 -12.13
C CYS A 208 -2.69 4.59 -10.81
N SER A 209 -3.26 5.80 -10.82
CA SER A 209 -3.89 6.43 -9.66
C SER A 209 -4.81 7.56 -10.10
N GLY A 210 -5.89 7.83 -9.36
CA GLY A 210 -6.70 9.02 -9.54
C GLY A 210 -6.10 10.22 -8.80
N LYS A 211 -5.98 11.37 -9.47
CA LYS A 211 -5.51 12.62 -8.85
C LYS A 211 -6.26 13.04 -7.59
N ASN A 212 -7.54 12.69 -7.48
CA ASN A 212 -8.37 13.05 -6.34
C ASN A 212 -8.48 11.91 -5.31
N ASP A 213 -7.61 10.90 -5.29
CA ASP A 213 -7.71 9.86 -4.27
C ASP A 213 -7.57 10.43 -2.83
N PRO A 214 -8.57 10.22 -1.95
CA PRO A 214 -8.53 10.77 -0.59
C PRO A 214 -7.64 9.96 0.37
N VAL A 215 -7.26 8.74 0.02
CA VAL A 215 -6.58 7.75 0.86
C VAL A 215 -5.10 7.64 0.46
N VAL A 216 -4.81 7.30 -0.79
CA VAL A 216 -3.45 7.17 -1.31
C VAL A 216 -3.23 8.29 -2.31
N LYS A 217 -2.61 9.38 -1.85
CA LYS A 217 -2.45 10.59 -2.64
C LYS A 217 -1.64 10.34 -3.91
N PHE A 218 -2.06 10.99 -5.00
CA PHE A 218 -1.45 10.88 -6.33
C PHE A 218 0.06 11.15 -6.36
N PHE A 219 0.59 11.95 -5.41
CA PHE A 219 2.02 12.21 -5.32
C PHE A 219 2.82 10.90 -5.22
N HIS A 220 2.30 9.84 -4.60
CA HIS A 220 3.01 8.57 -4.55
C HIS A 220 3.35 8.06 -5.95
N ALA A 221 2.36 7.99 -6.83
CA ALA A 221 2.54 7.50 -8.19
C ALA A 221 3.39 8.47 -9.03
N GLN A 222 3.24 9.78 -8.80
CA GLN A 222 4.04 10.80 -9.46
C GLN A 222 5.52 10.74 -9.05
N ASP A 223 5.82 10.68 -7.76
CA ASP A 223 7.18 10.64 -7.23
C ASP A 223 7.89 9.34 -7.64
N ALA A 224 7.19 8.20 -7.63
CA ALA A 224 7.74 6.94 -8.13
C ALA A 224 8.03 7.00 -9.63
N PHE A 225 7.11 7.55 -10.43
CA PHE A 225 7.33 7.77 -11.86
C PHE A 225 8.54 8.68 -12.10
N ASP A 226 8.63 9.81 -11.40
CA ASP A 226 9.68 10.80 -11.59
C ASP A 226 11.06 10.26 -11.14
N ASP A 227 11.14 9.54 -10.01
CA ASP A 227 12.39 8.90 -9.56
C ASP A 227 12.89 7.91 -10.61
N PHE A 228 12.06 6.99 -11.08
CA PHE A 228 12.50 6.00 -12.08
C PHE A 228 12.82 6.63 -13.44
N ARG A 229 12.06 7.64 -13.88
CA ARG A 229 12.37 8.39 -15.11
C ARG A 229 13.68 9.15 -14.99
N SER A 230 13.98 9.73 -13.83
CA SER A 230 15.24 10.44 -13.57
C SER A 230 16.46 9.51 -13.65
N ARG A 231 16.25 8.21 -13.38
CA ARG A 231 17.25 7.13 -13.51
C ARG A 231 17.39 6.61 -14.95
N GLY A 232 16.67 7.20 -15.90
CA GLY A 232 16.75 6.86 -17.33
C GLY A 232 15.83 5.72 -17.77
N MET A 233 14.92 5.26 -16.90
CA MET A 233 13.99 4.18 -17.26
C MET A 233 12.96 4.67 -18.29
N LYS A 234 12.84 3.95 -19.40
CA LYS A 234 11.99 4.36 -20.54
C LYS A 234 10.66 3.61 -20.65
N ASN A 235 10.59 2.44 -20.04
CA ASN A 235 9.50 1.48 -20.08
C ASN A 235 8.53 1.62 -18.90
N ILE A 236 8.35 2.85 -18.40
CA ILE A 236 7.47 3.16 -17.28
C ILE A 236 6.44 4.16 -17.75
N ALA A 237 5.18 3.91 -17.44
CA ALA A 237 4.06 4.79 -17.70
C ALA A 237 3.32 5.13 -16.40
N LEU A 238 2.73 6.32 -16.35
CA LEU A 238 1.82 6.76 -15.29
C LEU A 238 0.49 7.17 -15.92
N VAL A 239 -0.61 6.57 -15.46
CA VAL A 239 -1.97 6.86 -15.94
C VAL A 239 -2.81 7.44 -14.81
N ASP A 240 -3.34 8.63 -15.07
CA ASP A 240 -4.33 9.29 -14.22
C ASP A 240 -5.74 8.97 -14.68
N VAL A 241 -6.54 8.36 -13.80
CA VAL A 241 -7.92 7.94 -14.09
C VAL A 241 -8.98 8.91 -13.57
N ASP A 242 -8.59 10.02 -12.92
CA ASP A 242 -9.54 10.95 -12.28
C ASP A 242 -10.55 11.53 -13.28
N LYS A 243 -10.08 11.86 -14.49
CA LYS A 243 -10.97 12.36 -15.54
C LYS A 243 -12.04 11.34 -15.93
N ASN A 244 -11.68 10.05 -16.01
CA ASN A 244 -12.60 8.97 -16.34
C ASN A 244 -13.60 8.74 -15.20
N ILE A 245 -13.15 8.85 -13.96
CA ILE A 245 -13.98 8.79 -12.76
C ILE A 245 -15.00 9.93 -12.78
N ALA A 246 -14.55 11.18 -12.98
CA ALA A 246 -15.43 12.34 -13.04
C ALA A 246 -16.45 12.26 -14.18
N GLN A 247 -16.07 11.69 -15.33
CA GLN A 247 -16.99 11.46 -16.44
C GLN A 247 -18.08 10.42 -16.13
N THR A 248 -17.78 9.42 -15.31
CA THR A 248 -18.69 8.30 -15.03
C THR A 248 -19.55 8.54 -13.80
N PHE A 249 -18.97 9.12 -12.74
CA PHE A 249 -19.61 9.31 -11.44
C PHE A 249 -19.90 10.77 -11.10
N GLY A 250 -19.47 11.72 -11.95
CA GLY A 250 -19.55 13.15 -11.68
C GLY A 250 -18.44 13.63 -10.73
N HIS A 251 -18.46 14.93 -10.41
CA HIS A 251 -17.52 15.54 -9.47
C HIS A 251 -17.93 15.27 -8.01
N VAL A 252 -17.96 14.00 -7.61
CA VAL A 252 -18.46 13.57 -6.28
C VAL A 252 -17.76 14.24 -5.11
N ARG A 253 -16.49 14.64 -5.27
CA ARG A 253 -15.75 15.41 -4.26
C ARG A 253 -16.45 16.73 -3.94
N ASP A 254 -16.97 17.40 -4.95
CA ASP A 254 -17.53 18.74 -4.80
C ASP A 254 -19.03 18.68 -4.42
N THR A 255 -19.70 17.55 -4.69
CA THR A 255 -21.16 17.40 -4.51
C THR A 255 -21.57 16.51 -3.33
N ASP A 256 -20.75 15.53 -2.94
CA ASP A 256 -21.05 14.55 -1.87
C ASP A 256 -19.74 14.03 -1.23
N MET A 257 -19.20 14.83 -0.31
CA MET A 257 -17.96 14.52 0.41
C MET A 257 -17.98 13.16 1.14
N PRO A 258 -19.06 12.76 1.85
CA PRO A 258 -19.16 11.43 2.45
C PRO A 258 -19.03 10.28 1.44
N THR A 259 -19.67 10.37 0.27
CA THR A 259 -19.55 9.36 -0.77
C THR A 259 -18.16 9.37 -1.41
N TYR A 260 -17.60 10.56 -1.66
CA TYR A 260 -16.23 10.69 -2.14
C TYR A 260 -15.21 9.99 -1.23
N LEU A 261 -15.25 10.25 0.09
CA LEU A 261 -14.33 9.62 1.04
C LEU A 261 -14.49 8.10 1.15
N ARG A 262 -15.68 7.58 0.88
CA ARG A 262 -16.00 6.15 0.99
C ARG A 262 -15.71 5.37 -0.29
N GLU A 263 -16.07 5.93 -1.44
CA GLU A 263 -16.10 5.19 -2.72
C GLU A 263 -14.89 5.47 -3.60
N TYR A 264 -14.28 6.65 -3.51
CA TYR A 264 -13.30 7.06 -4.52
C TYR A 264 -12.13 6.07 -4.60
N HIS A 265 -11.50 5.77 -3.46
CA HIS A 265 -10.37 4.85 -3.41
C HIS A 265 -10.79 3.41 -3.78
N GLY A 266 -11.62 2.79 -2.94
CA GLY A 266 -11.90 1.35 -3.03
C GLY A 266 -12.82 0.92 -4.19
N THR A 267 -13.58 1.85 -4.77
CA THR A 267 -14.57 1.55 -5.82
C THR A 267 -14.13 2.17 -7.15
N TYR A 268 -13.94 3.50 -7.21
CA TYR A 268 -13.72 4.19 -8.47
C TYR A 268 -12.31 3.98 -9.00
N ASP A 269 -11.29 4.30 -8.20
CA ASP A 269 -9.87 4.14 -8.55
C ASP A 269 -9.56 2.68 -8.85
N PHE A 270 -10.02 1.77 -7.99
CA PHE A 270 -9.88 0.33 -8.20
C PHE A 270 -10.42 -0.12 -9.56
N GLN A 271 -11.66 0.27 -9.92
CA GLN A 271 -12.29 -0.15 -11.15
C GLN A 271 -11.52 0.33 -12.38
N PHE A 272 -11.20 1.62 -12.46
CA PHE A 272 -10.54 2.19 -13.64
C PHE A 272 -9.09 1.74 -13.76
N CYS A 273 -8.34 1.72 -12.65
CA CYS A 273 -6.95 1.24 -12.70
C CYS A 273 -6.85 -0.25 -13.01
N THR A 274 -7.81 -1.08 -12.60
CA THR A 274 -7.85 -2.50 -12.99
C THR A 274 -8.05 -2.66 -14.50
N GLN A 275 -8.90 -1.82 -15.12
CA GLN A 275 -9.08 -1.83 -16.58
C GLN A 275 -7.80 -1.39 -17.31
N VAL A 276 -7.13 -0.36 -16.82
CA VAL A 276 -5.83 0.10 -17.35
C VAL A 276 -4.78 -1.01 -17.24
N ALA A 277 -4.64 -1.66 -16.08
CA ALA A 277 -3.73 -2.79 -15.89
C ALA A 277 -4.03 -3.94 -16.85
N LYS A 278 -5.31 -4.29 -17.01
CA LYS A 278 -5.71 -5.34 -17.95
C LYS A 278 -5.26 -5.01 -19.39
N HIS A 279 -5.59 -3.83 -19.89
CA HIS A 279 -5.19 -3.42 -21.24
C HIS A 279 -3.66 -3.39 -21.40
N PHE A 280 -2.94 -2.97 -20.37
CA PHE A 280 -1.49 -3.01 -20.35
C PHE A 280 -0.97 -4.45 -20.46
N PHE A 281 -1.48 -5.39 -19.66
CA PHE A 281 -1.06 -6.79 -19.69
C PHE A 281 -1.42 -7.53 -20.97
N ASP A 282 -2.53 -7.18 -21.62
CA ASP A 282 -2.92 -7.78 -22.91
C ASP A 282 -1.84 -7.55 -24.00
N ALA A 283 -0.98 -6.53 -23.88
CA ALA A 283 0.14 -6.28 -24.78
C ALA A 283 1.37 -7.20 -24.55
N TYR A 284 1.39 -7.99 -23.47
CA TYR A 284 2.55 -8.81 -23.06
C TYR A 284 2.22 -10.31 -22.91
N GLN A 285 1.00 -10.73 -23.29
CA GLN A 285 0.54 -12.14 -23.24
C GLN A 285 1.41 -13.08 -24.07
#